data_AF-A0A1G0KXN9-F1
#
_entry.id   AF-A0A1G0KXN9-F1
#
_cell.length_a   1.000
_cell.length_b   1.000
_cell.length_c   1.000
_cell.angle_alpha   90.00
_cell.angle_beta   90.00
_cell.angle_gamma   90.00
#
_symmetry.space_group_name_H-M   'P 1'
#
loop_
_entity.id
_entity.type
_entity.pdbx_description
1 polymer ?
#
loop_
_entity_poly.entity_id
_entity_poly.type
_entity_poly.pdbx_seq_one_letter_code
_entity_poly.pdbx_strand_id
1 'polypeptide(L)'
;MPLALVLGALTLGRAETSEAGPDCAKAAAPVDRMICEDPQLKLLDEMLAKILGDLKKRLPPEEREFLDGEQSQWIGRRDGFLCPDVYSCLSTYNERLIELKRRHDAITSLKPEQRAMQKRLRTLLARMEEKWELDPVPGLTALPDLGLRGLYLRSGMTPKEFRAWFGAEPFRSGPHKPDRYDFQNHRDFGRHNPEFIAAFGKWVEFLAASPVTKPLVLGFYDNQMMDIAPAYYRMHQFLHAPENTAWVERISGMYRQAIEQGQGPFRDGYHYPYREFQQVAQAISEKEGINAHELTTAGPFWLRRQMDGTEQALFELLGTLLKVFELPEAPAPASP
;
A
#
# COMPACT_ATOMS: atom_id res chain seq x y z
N MET A 1 49.27 -18.45 42.10
CA MET A 1 49.80 -17.53 41.08
C MET A 1 48.74 -17.37 39.99
N PRO A 2 48.29 -16.14 39.69
CA PRO A 2 47.18 -15.89 38.77
C PRO A 2 47.69 -15.86 37.32
N LEU A 3 46.87 -16.32 36.38
CA LEU A 3 47.06 -16.04 34.96
C LEU A 3 45.89 -15.18 34.49
N ALA A 4 46.23 -14.00 33.99
CA ALA A 4 45.34 -12.95 33.56
C ALA A 4 45.37 -12.83 32.02
N LEU A 5 44.36 -12.12 31.47
CA LEU A 5 44.29 -11.50 30.13
C LEU A 5 44.11 -12.47 28.94
N VAL A 6 43.30 -12.19 27.89
CA VAL A 6 42.83 -10.94 27.28
C VAL A 6 41.42 -11.15 26.69
N LEU A 7 40.43 -10.33 27.09
CA LEU A 7 39.23 -10.10 26.27
C LEU A 7 39.55 -8.97 25.29
N GLY A 8 39.72 -9.30 24.01
CA GLY A 8 39.79 -8.32 22.94
C GLY A 8 38.40 -7.81 22.59
N ALA A 9 38.06 -6.61 23.06
CA ALA A 9 36.86 -5.91 22.64
C ALA A 9 37.03 -5.46 21.18
N LEU A 10 36.40 -6.18 20.26
CA LEU A 10 36.12 -5.69 18.89
C LEU A 10 35.07 -4.58 19.01
N THR A 11 35.51 -3.34 19.21
CA THR A 11 34.67 -2.18 18.95
C THR A 11 34.51 -2.06 17.44
N LEU A 12 33.42 -2.62 16.92
CA LEU A 12 32.88 -2.22 15.61
C LEU A 12 32.73 -0.70 15.64
N GLY A 13 33.55 -0.01 14.86
CA GLY A 13 33.47 1.43 14.67
C GLY A 13 32.06 1.78 14.20
N ARG A 14 31.33 2.48 15.05
CA ARG A 14 30.06 3.10 14.69
C ARG A 14 30.41 4.15 13.65
N ALA A 15 30.08 3.91 12.38
CA ALA A 15 30.15 4.94 11.36
C ALA A 15 29.24 6.08 11.83
N GLU A 16 29.84 7.18 12.26
CA GLU A 16 29.10 8.41 12.52
C GLU A 16 28.43 8.79 11.21
N THR A 17 27.10 8.86 11.24
CA THR A 17 26.28 9.31 10.12
C THR A 17 26.70 10.75 9.79
N SER A 18 27.59 10.91 8.80
CA SER A 18 28.10 12.23 8.44
C SER A 18 26.97 13.05 7.84
N GLU A 19 26.77 14.23 8.43
CA GLU A 19 25.95 15.31 7.91
C GLU A 19 26.58 15.83 6.60
N ALA A 20 26.33 15.10 5.51
CA ALA A 20 26.44 15.50 4.10
C ALA A 20 27.71 16.20 3.57
N GLY A 21 28.84 16.19 4.29
CA GLY A 21 30.12 16.69 3.77
C GLY A 21 31.34 16.28 4.61
N PRO A 22 32.56 16.25 4.02
CA PRO A 22 33.78 15.97 4.76
C PRO A 22 34.21 17.15 5.66
N ASP A 23 34.73 16.86 6.86
CA ASP A 23 35.40 17.86 7.69
C ASP A 23 36.74 18.23 7.04
N CYS A 24 36.79 19.38 6.37
CA CYS A 24 37.99 19.82 5.64
C CYS A 24 39.24 20.00 6.52
N ALA A 25 39.09 20.15 7.84
CA ALA A 25 40.24 20.17 8.75
C ALA A 25 40.84 18.77 8.98
N LYS A 26 40.09 17.70 8.67
CA LYS A 26 40.44 16.30 8.89
C LYS A 26 40.44 15.45 7.61
N ALA A 27 40.20 16.05 6.46
CA ALA A 27 40.08 15.36 5.17
C ALA A 27 41.36 14.58 4.82
N ALA A 28 41.32 13.27 4.98
CA ALA A 28 42.44 12.36 4.67
C ALA A 28 42.22 11.62 3.34
N ALA A 29 40.96 11.30 3.02
CA ALA A 29 40.62 10.60 1.79
C ALA A 29 40.89 11.49 0.55
N PRO A 30 41.34 10.91 -0.59
CA PRO A 30 41.59 11.69 -1.80
C PRO A 30 40.37 12.50 -2.28
N VAL A 31 39.17 11.92 -2.21
CA VAL A 31 37.92 12.57 -2.60
C VAL A 31 37.58 13.73 -1.65
N ASP A 32 37.76 13.56 -0.34
CA ASP A 32 37.51 14.62 0.63
C ASP A 32 38.44 15.81 0.45
N ARG A 33 39.73 15.57 0.19
CA ARG A 33 40.70 16.64 -0.12
C ARG A 33 40.31 17.38 -1.39
N MET A 34 39.93 16.64 -2.43
CA MET A 34 39.46 17.22 -3.68
C MET A 34 38.23 18.12 -3.48
N ILE A 35 37.25 17.69 -2.69
CA ILE A 35 36.07 18.50 -2.34
C ILE A 35 36.48 19.78 -1.60
N CYS A 36 37.43 19.68 -0.66
CA CYS A 36 37.86 20.80 0.16
C CYS A 36 38.76 21.81 -0.57
N GLU A 37 39.54 21.37 -1.55
CA GLU A 37 40.46 22.21 -2.33
C GLU A 37 39.76 22.92 -3.50
N ASP A 38 38.74 22.30 -4.11
CA ASP A 38 37.98 22.89 -5.22
C ASP A 38 36.79 23.73 -4.70
N PRO A 39 36.76 25.05 -4.94
CA PRO A 39 35.69 25.92 -4.41
C PRO A 39 34.29 25.55 -4.94
N GLN A 40 34.19 24.99 -6.14
CA GLN A 40 32.92 24.65 -6.75
C GLN A 40 32.36 23.35 -6.17
N LEU A 41 33.21 22.33 -5.97
CA LEU A 41 32.82 21.10 -5.27
C LEU A 41 32.40 21.38 -3.83
N LYS A 42 33.14 22.23 -3.11
CA LYS A 42 32.77 22.65 -1.75
C LYS A 42 31.38 23.29 -1.71
N LEU A 43 31.08 24.18 -2.64
CA LEU A 43 29.76 24.82 -2.72
C LEU A 43 28.64 23.79 -2.98
N LEU A 44 28.86 22.84 -3.90
CA LEU A 44 27.87 21.80 -4.20
C LEU A 44 27.63 20.87 -3.00
N ASP A 45 28.69 20.57 -2.23
CA ASP A 45 28.60 19.79 -1.00
C ASP A 45 27.77 20.50 0.07
N GLU A 46 28.03 21.80 0.30
CA GLU A 46 27.22 22.64 1.21
C GLU A 46 25.74 22.71 0.77
N MET A 47 25.49 22.84 -0.54
CA MET A 47 24.13 22.83 -1.10
C MET A 47 23.44 21.48 -0.89
N LEU A 48 24.17 20.37 -1.06
CA LEU A 48 23.67 19.02 -0.87
C LEU A 48 23.30 18.80 0.59
N ALA A 49 24.17 19.22 1.51
CA ALA A 49 23.91 19.14 2.95
C ALA A 49 22.67 19.93 3.35
N LYS A 50 22.54 21.15 2.84
CA LYS A 50 21.38 21.98 3.09
C LYS A 50 20.09 21.32 2.62
N ILE A 51 20.04 20.83 1.38
CA ILE A 51 18.81 20.26 0.83
C ILE A 51 18.44 18.93 1.51
N LEU A 52 19.43 18.12 1.86
CA LEU A 52 19.23 16.89 2.60
C LEU A 52 18.66 17.19 4.00
N GLY A 53 19.22 18.18 4.71
CA GLY A 53 18.70 18.62 6.01
C GLY A 53 17.28 19.17 5.92
N ASP A 54 16.97 19.93 4.87
CA ASP A 54 15.62 20.43 4.59
C ASP A 54 14.63 19.30 4.30
N LEU A 55 15.02 18.29 3.53
CA LEU A 55 14.23 17.09 3.28
C LEU A 55 13.97 16.34 4.59
N LYS A 56 15.02 16.04 5.36
CA LYS A 56 14.89 15.32 6.64
C LYS A 56 13.90 16.00 7.59
N LYS A 57 13.91 17.33 7.71
CA LYS A 57 12.95 18.07 8.56
C LYS A 57 11.48 17.89 8.15
N ARG A 58 11.22 17.52 6.90
CA ARG A 58 9.86 17.40 6.32
C ARG A 58 9.41 15.95 6.16
N LEU A 59 10.34 15.00 6.20
CA LEU A 59 10.08 13.58 6.07
C LEU A 59 9.72 12.94 7.42
N PRO A 60 8.85 11.91 7.44
CA PRO A 60 8.60 11.10 8.63
C PRO A 60 9.85 10.28 9.03
N PRO A 61 9.91 9.74 10.26
CA PRO A 61 11.04 8.92 10.73
C PRO A 61 11.51 7.82 9.76
N GLU A 62 10.59 7.01 9.25
CA GLU A 62 10.91 5.89 8.33
C GLU A 62 11.52 6.39 7.01
N GLU A 63 10.95 7.43 6.39
CA GLU A 63 11.52 7.98 5.14
C GLU A 63 12.81 8.76 5.38
N ARG A 64 13.04 9.29 6.58
CA ARG A 64 14.35 9.84 6.95
C ARG A 64 15.39 8.73 6.98
N GLU A 65 15.07 7.59 7.59
CA GLU A 65 15.96 6.43 7.64
C GLU A 65 16.24 5.88 6.23
N PHE A 66 15.22 5.79 5.38
CA PHE A 66 15.41 5.42 3.98
C PHE A 66 16.30 6.41 3.22
N LEU A 67 16.06 7.72 3.36
CA LEU A 67 16.87 8.77 2.76
C LEU A 67 18.32 8.73 3.26
N ASP A 68 18.53 8.39 4.53
CA ASP A 68 19.85 8.20 5.14
C ASP A 68 20.57 6.99 4.55
N GLY A 69 19.86 5.88 4.34
CA GLY A 69 20.36 4.71 3.64
C GLY A 69 20.78 5.02 2.20
N GLU A 70 19.91 5.68 1.42
CA GLU A 70 20.23 6.10 0.05
C GLU A 70 21.43 7.04 0.00
N GLN A 71 21.50 8.01 0.91
CA GLN A 71 22.61 8.95 0.97
C GLN A 71 23.92 8.26 1.33
N SER A 72 23.90 7.35 2.30
CA SER A 72 25.09 6.59 2.71
C SER A 72 25.62 5.73 1.55
N GLN A 73 24.73 5.08 0.80
CA GLN A 73 25.10 4.33 -0.39
C GLN A 73 25.66 5.23 -1.50
N TRP A 74 25.07 6.41 -1.70
CA TRP A 74 25.57 7.38 -2.68
C TRP A 74 26.98 7.85 -2.31
N ILE A 75 27.25 8.18 -1.04
CA ILE A 75 28.60 8.53 -0.55
C ILE A 75 29.58 7.38 -0.81
N GLY A 76 29.19 6.14 -0.51
CA GLY A 76 30.04 4.97 -0.78
C GLY A 76 30.42 4.82 -2.27
N ARG A 77 29.47 5.07 -3.19
CA ARG A 77 29.76 5.07 -4.64
C ARG A 77 30.59 6.29 -5.08
N ARG A 78 30.30 7.46 -4.50
CA ARG A 78 31.05 8.71 -4.70
C ARG A 78 32.54 8.48 -4.44
N ASP A 79 32.84 7.97 -3.25
CA ASP A 79 34.21 7.77 -2.78
C ASP A 79 34.90 6.59 -3.46
N GLY A 80 34.11 5.60 -3.91
CA GLY A 80 34.62 4.40 -4.56
C GLY A 80 34.99 4.58 -6.04
N PHE A 81 34.08 5.13 -6.85
CA PHE A 81 34.28 5.14 -8.31
C PHE A 81 33.60 6.28 -9.08
N LEU A 82 32.70 7.07 -8.49
CA LEU A 82 32.03 8.17 -9.22
C LEU A 82 32.85 9.46 -9.25
N CYS A 83 33.79 9.65 -8.33
CA CYS A 83 34.67 10.82 -8.26
C CYS A 83 36.17 10.48 -8.50
N PRO A 84 36.56 9.92 -9.66
CA PRO A 84 37.98 9.70 -9.97
C PRO A 84 38.76 11.00 -10.22
N ASP A 85 38.06 12.07 -10.62
CA ASP A 85 38.60 13.40 -10.88
C ASP A 85 37.56 14.50 -10.59
N VAL A 86 38.00 15.76 -10.63
CA VAL A 86 37.15 16.94 -10.33
C VAL A 86 35.93 17.02 -11.24
N TYR A 87 36.07 16.76 -12.54
CA TYR A 87 34.97 16.90 -13.50
C TYR A 87 33.89 15.84 -13.27
N SER A 88 34.30 14.60 -13.07
CA SER A 88 33.41 13.48 -12.76
C SER A 88 32.70 13.70 -11.41
N CYS A 89 33.41 14.29 -10.44
CA CYS A 89 32.81 14.64 -9.16
C CYS A 89 31.78 15.78 -9.29
N LEU A 90 32.09 16.83 -10.07
CA LEU A 90 31.13 17.90 -10.37
C LEU A 90 29.84 17.35 -11.00
N SER A 91 29.95 16.41 -11.96
CA SER A 91 28.77 15.75 -12.56
C SER A 91 27.96 14.98 -11.51
N THR A 92 28.64 14.16 -10.70
CA THR A 92 28.04 13.33 -9.65
C THR A 92 27.26 14.16 -8.62
N TYR A 93 27.81 15.30 -8.19
CA TYR A 93 27.12 16.23 -7.28
C TYR A 93 25.91 16.89 -7.94
N ASN A 94 26.02 17.35 -9.19
CA ASN A 94 24.92 17.99 -9.90
C ASN A 94 23.75 17.03 -10.10
N GLU A 95 24.00 15.78 -10.49
CA GLU A 95 22.97 14.76 -10.64
C GLU A 95 22.23 14.52 -9.32
N ARG A 96 22.98 14.35 -8.21
CA ARG A 96 22.39 14.15 -6.89
C ARG A 96 21.60 15.36 -6.42
N LEU A 97 22.10 16.58 -6.67
CA LEU A 97 21.39 17.81 -6.33
C LEU A 97 20.10 17.96 -7.14
N ILE A 98 20.09 17.62 -8.43
CA ILE A 98 18.87 17.62 -9.25
C ILE A 98 17.84 16.64 -8.68
N GLU A 99 18.27 15.44 -8.33
CA GLU A 99 17.42 14.41 -7.73
C GLU A 99 16.80 14.90 -6.41
N LEU A 100 17.64 15.33 -5.46
CA LEU A 100 17.20 15.81 -4.14
C LEU A 100 16.33 17.06 -4.26
N LYS A 101 16.64 17.96 -5.21
CA LYS A 101 15.83 19.15 -5.49
C LYS A 101 14.46 18.78 -6.01
N ARG A 102 14.38 17.84 -6.95
CA ARG A 102 13.10 17.37 -7.46
C ARG A 102 12.23 16.77 -6.36
N ARG A 103 12.83 15.97 -5.45
CA ARG A 103 12.14 15.44 -4.27
C ARG A 103 11.70 16.55 -3.31
N HIS A 104 12.57 17.52 -3.03
CA HIS A 104 12.28 18.65 -2.17
C HIS A 104 11.14 19.52 -2.71
N ASP A 105 11.19 19.86 -4.00
CA ASP A 105 10.17 20.65 -4.67
C ASP A 105 8.84 19.90 -4.70
N ALA A 106 8.86 18.58 -4.90
CA ALA A 106 7.66 17.75 -4.84
C ALA A 106 7.01 17.78 -3.44
N ILE A 107 7.80 17.69 -2.36
CA ILE A 107 7.29 17.74 -0.97
C ILE A 107 6.81 19.15 -0.59
N THR A 108 7.52 20.19 -1.01
CA THR A 108 7.19 21.57 -0.65
C THR A 108 5.99 22.10 -1.43
N SER A 109 5.82 21.68 -2.67
CA SER A 109 4.67 22.01 -3.52
C SER A 109 3.36 21.32 -3.12
N LEU A 110 3.40 20.35 -2.19
CA LEU A 110 2.18 19.75 -1.66
C LEU A 110 1.26 20.82 -1.05
N LYS A 111 0.00 20.83 -1.45
CA LYS A 111 -1.05 21.65 -0.83
C LYS A 111 -1.34 21.18 0.60
N PRO A 112 -1.90 22.02 1.49
CA PRO A 112 -2.23 21.63 2.86
C PRO A 112 -3.06 20.34 2.95
N GLU A 113 -4.03 20.18 2.05
CA GLU A 113 -4.86 18.97 1.93
C GLU A 113 -4.04 17.74 1.51
N GLN A 114 -3.07 17.89 0.60
CA GLN A 114 -2.16 16.81 0.19
C GLN A 114 -1.30 16.33 1.36
N ARG A 115 -0.76 17.27 2.14
CA ARG A 115 0.03 16.96 3.34
C ARG A 115 -0.80 16.26 4.42
N ALA A 116 -2.00 16.76 4.68
CA ALA A 116 -2.92 16.12 5.61
C ALA A 116 -3.27 14.70 5.16
N MET A 117 -3.44 14.50 3.85
CA MET A 117 -3.74 13.20 3.26
C MET A 117 -2.61 12.20 3.39
N GLN A 118 -1.41 12.63 3.01
CA GLN A 118 -0.20 11.82 3.14
C GLN A 118 0.01 11.38 4.59
N LYS A 119 -0.18 12.29 5.55
CA LYS A 119 -0.08 11.98 6.98
C LYS A 119 -1.10 10.91 7.40
N ARG A 120 -2.35 11.03 6.93
CA ARG A 120 -3.40 10.03 7.18
C ARG A 120 -3.02 8.67 6.58
N LEU A 121 -2.65 8.61 5.29
CA LEU A 121 -2.25 7.36 4.64
C LEU A 121 -1.12 6.65 5.40
N ARG A 122 -0.06 7.37 5.77
CA ARG A 122 1.04 6.79 6.56
C ARG A 122 0.59 6.26 7.91
N THR A 123 -0.30 6.98 8.59
CA THR A 123 -0.88 6.52 9.87
C THR A 123 -1.67 5.22 9.69
N LEU A 124 -2.40 5.10 8.58
CA LEU A 124 -3.13 3.88 8.24
C LEU A 124 -2.16 2.73 7.94
N LEU A 125 -1.15 2.96 7.10
CA LEU A 125 -0.15 1.95 6.74
C LEU A 125 0.58 1.42 7.98
N ALA A 126 1.09 2.31 8.84
CA ALA A 126 1.74 1.92 10.08
C ALA A 126 0.82 1.09 11.00
N ARG A 127 -0.46 1.45 11.10
CA ARG A 127 -1.46 0.67 11.86
C ARG A 127 -1.69 -0.72 11.29
N MET A 128 -1.64 -0.84 9.96
CA MET A 128 -1.80 -2.12 9.26
C MET A 128 -0.57 -3.01 9.39
N GLU A 129 0.62 -2.43 9.55
CA GLU A 129 1.88 -3.15 9.79
C GLU A 129 2.03 -3.58 11.26
N GLU A 130 1.65 -2.73 12.22
CA GLU A 130 1.77 -3.00 13.66
C GLU A 130 0.82 -4.11 14.14
N LYS A 131 -0.32 -4.29 13.46
CA LYS A 131 -1.34 -5.29 13.81
C LYS A 131 -1.22 -6.56 12.97
N TRP A 132 -0.29 -7.43 13.35
CA TRP A 132 -0.29 -8.81 12.83
C TRP A 132 -0.01 -9.88 13.88
N GLU A 133 -0.89 -9.92 14.89
CA GLU A 133 -1.30 -11.15 15.56
C GLU A 133 -2.81 -11.01 15.79
N LEU A 134 -3.64 -11.42 14.82
CA LEU A 134 -5.05 -11.59 15.11
C LEU A 134 -5.16 -12.79 16.04
N ASP A 135 -5.52 -12.54 17.31
CA ASP A 135 -6.15 -13.59 18.11
C ASP A 135 -7.27 -14.18 17.23
N PRO A 136 -7.27 -15.50 16.96
CA PRO A 136 -8.28 -16.11 16.12
C PRO A 136 -9.64 -15.79 16.73
N VAL A 137 -10.37 -14.86 16.12
CA VAL A 137 -11.65 -14.42 16.65
C VAL A 137 -12.60 -15.62 16.53
N PRO A 138 -13.02 -16.23 17.66
CA PRO A 138 -13.84 -17.43 17.59
C PRO A 138 -15.14 -17.12 16.84
N GLY A 139 -15.46 -17.91 15.82
CA GLY A 139 -16.67 -17.75 15.02
C GLY A 139 -16.58 -16.79 13.83
N LEU A 140 -15.39 -16.27 13.49
CA LEU A 140 -15.18 -15.78 12.13
C LEU A 140 -15.07 -16.97 11.15
N THR A 141 -15.39 -16.72 9.87
CA THR A 141 -15.18 -17.66 8.77
C THR A 141 -13.78 -18.27 8.80
N ALA A 142 -13.58 -19.44 8.18
CA ALA A 142 -12.26 -20.09 8.08
C ALA A 142 -11.15 -19.20 7.46
N LEU A 143 -11.50 -18.06 6.86
CA LEU A 143 -10.62 -17.08 6.22
C LEU A 143 -10.96 -15.64 6.68
N PRO A 144 -10.78 -15.29 7.97
CA PRO A 144 -11.19 -13.99 8.52
C PRO A 144 -10.44 -12.80 7.91
N ASP A 145 -9.22 -13.07 7.45
CA ASP A 145 -8.18 -12.14 7.03
C ASP A 145 -8.11 -11.97 5.51
N LEU A 146 -8.92 -12.67 4.73
CA LEU A 146 -8.90 -12.57 3.26
C LEU A 146 -9.93 -11.59 2.70
N GLY A 147 -9.66 -11.13 1.48
CA GLY A 147 -10.51 -10.20 0.75
C GLY A 147 -10.68 -8.83 1.41
N LEU A 148 -11.64 -8.05 0.88
CA LEU A 148 -11.91 -6.70 1.39
C LEU A 148 -12.39 -6.67 2.85
N ARG A 149 -12.97 -7.78 3.35
CA ARG A 149 -13.30 -7.93 4.78
C ARG A 149 -12.02 -7.94 5.62
N GLY A 150 -11.04 -8.75 5.24
CA GLY A 150 -9.74 -8.81 5.89
C GLY A 150 -9.04 -7.46 5.87
N LEU A 151 -9.17 -6.72 4.75
CA LEU A 151 -8.63 -5.36 4.64
C LEU A 151 -9.25 -4.40 5.67
N TYR A 152 -10.58 -4.42 5.85
CA TYR A 152 -11.23 -3.64 6.90
C TYR A 152 -10.73 -4.03 8.30
N LEU A 153 -10.55 -5.33 8.58
CA LEU A 153 -10.03 -5.81 9.86
C LEU A 153 -8.58 -5.35 10.09
N ARG A 154 -7.69 -5.53 9.11
CA ARG A 154 -6.28 -5.11 9.17
C ARG A 154 -6.12 -3.60 9.32
N SER A 155 -6.97 -2.82 8.64
CA SER A 155 -6.99 -1.37 8.83
C SER A 155 -7.20 -0.98 10.30
N GLY A 156 -7.90 -1.83 11.04
CA GLY A 156 -8.36 -1.60 12.40
C GLY A 156 -9.35 -0.44 12.52
N MET A 157 -9.64 0.29 11.44
CA MET A 157 -10.49 1.48 11.46
C MET A 157 -11.95 1.10 11.62
N THR A 158 -12.67 1.79 12.48
CA THR A 158 -14.12 1.69 12.65
C THR A 158 -14.86 2.45 11.54
N PRO A 159 -16.15 2.14 11.28
CA PRO A 159 -16.95 2.93 10.34
C PRO A 159 -16.94 4.44 10.62
N LYS A 160 -16.93 4.84 11.90
CA LYS A 160 -16.82 6.25 12.32
C LYS A 160 -15.47 6.87 11.94
N GLU A 161 -14.37 6.14 12.08
CA GLU A 161 -13.05 6.62 11.65
C GLU A 161 -13.00 6.78 10.13
N PHE A 162 -13.55 5.83 9.36
CA PHE A 162 -13.69 5.96 7.91
C PHE A 162 -14.48 7.21 7.52
N ARG A 163 -15.63 7.46 8.18
CA ARG A 163 -16.39 8.70 7.96
C ARG A 163 -15.58 9.95 8.27
N ALA A 164 -14.83 9.97 9.37
CA ALA A 164 -13.99 11.12 9.72
C ALA A 164 -12.90 11.40 8.67
N TRP A 165 -12.43 10.36 7.97
CA TRP A 165 -11.40 10.47 6.96
C TRP A 165 -11.94 10.90 5.60
N PHE A 166 -13.02 10.26 5.16
CA PHE A 166 -13.54 10.38 3.79
C PHE A 166 -14.78 11.28 3.68
N GLY A 167 -15.32 11.75 4.81
CA GLY A 167 -16.46 12.67 4.85
C GLY A 167 -17.82 12.03 4.60
N ALA A 168 -17.87 10.71 4.38
CA ALA A 168 -19.10 9.96 4.12
C ALA A 168 -19.13 8.66 4.94
N GLU A 169 -20.33 8.24 5.36
CA GLU A 169 -20.51 6.94 6.01
C GLU A 169 -20.14 5.81 5.06
N PRO A 170 -19.33 4.80 5.45
CA PRO A 170 -18.93 3.71 4.56
C PRO A 170 -20.09 2.79 4.16
N PHE A 171 -21.10 2.66 5.03
CA PHE A 171 -22.29 1.84 4.79
C PHE A 171 -23.55 2.68 4.91
N ARG A 172 -24.47 2.52 3.96
CA ARG A 172 -25.79 3.14 3.99
C ARG A 172 -26.72 2.43 4.97
N SER A 173 -26.58 1.11 5.06
CA SER A 173 -27.32 0.25 5.99
C SER A 173 -26.60 -1.07 6.18
N GLY A 174 -27.09 -1.89 7.10
CA GLY A 174 -26.52 -3.19 7.42
C GLY A 174 -26.26 -3.35 8.92
N PRO A 175 -25.51 -4.39 9.29
CA PRO A 175 -25.34 -4.76 10.69
C PRO A 175 -24.25 -3.95 11.42
N HIS A 176 -23.39 -3.25 10.68
CA HIS A 176 -22.26 -2.52 11.24
C HIS A 176 -22.72 -1.32 12.08
N LYS A 177 -22.00 -1.06 13.18
CA LYS A 177 -22.21 0.09 14.07
C LYS A 177 -21.11 1.13 13.85
N PRO A 178 -21.31 2.41 14.20
CA PRO A 178 -20.29 3.43 14.00
C PRO A 178 -18.94 3.07 14.64
N ASP A 179 -18.96 2.43 15.81
CA ASP A 179 -17.81 2.07 16.63
C ASP A 179 -17.24 0.67 16.34
N ARG A 180 -17.93 -0.18 15.56
CA ARG A 180 -17.47 -1.56 15.28
C ARG A 180 -18.13 -2.21 14.08
N TYR A 181 -17.40 -3.10 13.43
CA TYR A 181 -17.97 -4.01 12.46
C TYR A 181 -18.67 -5.19 13.12
N ASP A 182 -19.89 -5.46 12.67
CA ASP A 182 -20.55 -6.75 12.90
C ASP A 182 -20.33 -7.66 11.67
N PHE A 183 -19.22 -8.43 11.69
CA PHE A 183 -18.93 -9.43 10.66
C PHE A 183 -19.49 -10.82 10.98
N GLN A 184 -20.15 -10.96 12.13
CA GLN A 184 -20.81 -12.20 12.58
C GLN A 184 -22.32 -12.14 12.34
N ASN A 185 -22.82 -11.09 11.69
CA ASN A 185 -24.22 -11.03 11.33
C ASN A 185 -24.54 -12.03 10.23
N HIS A 186 -25.36 -13.02 10.58
CA HIS A 186 -25.77 -14.08 9.67
C HIS A 186 -27.09 -13.78 8.97
N ARG A 187 -27.67 -12.57 9.13
CA ARG A 187 -28.99 -12.22 8.57
C ARG A 187 -28.95 -11.05 7.61
N ASP A 188 -27.93 -10.20 7.71
CA ASP A 188 -27.79 -9.00 6.89
C ASP A 188 -26.32 -8.78 6.52
N PHE A 189 -26.08 -7.87 5.57
CA PHE A 189 -24.74 -7.48 5.14
C PHE A 189 -24.60 -5.95 5.04
N GLY A 190 -23.37 -5.45 5.13
CA GLY A 190 -23.09 -4.03 4.95
C GLY A 190 -23.33 -3.59 3.50
N ARG A 191 -24.34 -2.73 3.29
CA ARG A 191 -24.63 -2.10 2.00
C ARG A 191 -23.79 -0.84 1.89
N HIS A 192 -22.89 -0.79 0.92
CA HIS A 192 -21.95 0.33 0.81
C HIS A 192 -22.69 1.62 0.46
N ASN A 193 -22.11 2.74 0.88
CA ASN A 193 -22.58 4.05 0.45
C ASN A 193 -21.83 4.46 -0.84
N PRO A 194 -22.54 4.72 -1.95
CA PRO A 194 -21.92 5.22 -3.18
C PRO A 194 -21.10 6.50 -2.97
N GLU A 195 -21.54 7.39 -2.08
CA GLU A 195 -20.81 8.64 -1.78
C GLU A 195 -19.44 8.36 -1.15
N PHE A 196 -19.37 7.35 -0.28
CA PHE A 196 -18.11 6.92 0.31
C PHE A 196 -17.17 6.32 -0.73
N ILE A 197 -17.69 5.47 -1.63
CA ILE A 197 -16.90 4.89 -2.72
C ILE A 197 -16.33 5.99 -3.62
N ALA A 198 -17.16 6.98 -3.99
CA ALA A 198 -16.72 8.11 -4.80
C ALA A 198 -15.68 8.97 -4.07
N ALA A 199 -15.86 9.23 -2.77
CA ALA A 199 -14.89 9.96 -1.97
C ALA A 199 -13.56 9.22 -1.86
N PHE A 200 -13.60 7.89 -1.67
CA PHE A 200 -12.42 7.03 -1.66
C PHE A 200 -11.74 6.98 -3.04
N GLY A 201 -12.49 6.93 -4.14
CA GLY A 201 -11.90 6.95 -5.49
C GLY A 201 -11.14 8.23 -5.80
N LYS A 202 -11.72 9.40 -5.48
CA LYS A 202 -11.03 10.69 -5.58
C LYS A 202 -9.74 10.72 -4.74
N TRP A 203 -9.73 10.00 -3.62
CA TRP A 203 -8.56 9.87 -2.76
C TRP A 203 -7.44 9.11 -3.46
N VAL A 204 -7.76 7.95 -4.05
CA VAL A 204 -6.80 7.12 -4.79
C VAL A 204 -6.22 7.88 -5.97
N GLU A 205 -7.07 8.52 -6.79
CA GLU A 205 -6.64 9.32 -7.95
C GLU A 205 -5.70 10.45 -7.54
N PHE A 206 -6.07 11.19 -6.50
CA PHE A 206 -5.28 12.30 -6.00
C PHE A 206 -3.91 11.88 -5.49
N LEU A 207 -3.84 10.75 -4.79
CA LEU A 207 -2.56 10.23 -4.29
C LEU A 207 -1.70 9.66 -5.41
N ALA A 208 -2.32 9.01 -6.39
CA ALA A 208 -1.64 8.46 -7.56
C ALA A 208 -1.05 9.55 -8.48
N ALA A 209 -1.71 10.71 -8.57
CA ALA A 209 -1.28 11.83 -9.41
C ALA A 209 -0.04 12.57 -8.87
N SER A 210 0.34 12.36 -7.61
CA SER A 210 1.45 13.06 -6.97
C SER A 210 2.70 12.17 -6.90
N PRO A 211 3.85 12.61 -7.45
CA PRO A 211 5.11 11.86 -7.36
C PRO A 211 5.56 11.55 -5.93
N VAL A 212 5.09 12.31 -4.94
CA VAL A 212 5.43 12.10 -3.52
C VAL A 212 4.57 11.02 -2.87
N THR A 213 3.29 10.94 -3.26
CA THR A 213 2.32 10.04 -2.62
C THR A 213 2.09 8.77 -3.43
N LYS A 214 2.42 8.77 -4.73
CA LYS A 214 2.36 7.58 -5.58
C LYS A 214 3.13 6.40 -4.96
N PRO A 215 4.38 6.55 -4.47
CA PRO A 215 5.09 5.44 -3.82
C PRO A 215 4.38 4.85 -2.59
N LEU A 216 3.65 5.67 -1.81
CA LEU A 216 2.88 5.16 -0.67
C LEU A 216 1.68 4.32 -1.13
N VAL A 217 1.05 4.73 -2.23
CA VAL A 217 -0.05 3.98 -2.86
C VAL A 217 0.47 2.68 -3.49
N LEU A 218 1.67 2.70 -4.10
CA LEU A 218 2.38 1.48 -4.57
C LEU A 218 2.62 0.52 -3.40
N GLY A 219 3.23 1.01 -2.32
CA GLY A 219 3.50 0.17 -1.14
C GLY A 219 2.23 -0.39 -0.50
N PHE A 220 1.13 0.38 -0.45
CA PHE A 220 -0.16 -0.15 -0.02
C PHE A 220 -0.62 -1.30 -0.93
N TYR A 221 -0.52 -1.12 -2.24
CA TYR A 221 -0.96 -2.14 -3.19
C TYR A 221 -0.15 -3.42 -3.05
N ASP A 222 1.17 -3.32 -3.11
CA ASP A 222 2.08 -4.46 -3.07
C ASP A 222 1.87 -5.29 -1.80
N ASN A 223 1.63 -4.63 -0.67
CA ASN A 223 1.48 -5.31 0.62
C ASN A 223 0.05 -5.76 0.95
N GLN A 224 -0.98 -5.10 0.39
CA GLN A 224 -2.37 -5.29 0.85
C GLN A 224 -3.35 -5.69 -0.24
N MET A 225 -3.05 -5.37 -1.51
CA MET A 225 -3.99 -5.53 -2.62
C MET A 225 -3.46 -6.41 -3.75
N MET A 226 -2.19 -6.79 -3.74
CA MET A 226 -1.57 -7.54 -4.84
C MET A 226 -2.33 -8.84 -5.18
N ASP A 227 -2.83 -9.56 -4.18
CA ASP A 227 -3.65 -10.76 -4.41
C ASP A 227 -5.15 -10.44 -4.53
N ILE A 228 -5.63 -9.40 -3.86
CA ILE A 228 -7.05 -9.03 -3.80
C ILE A 228 -7.50 -8.44 -5.15
N ALA A 229 -6.77 -7.46 -5.66
CA ALA A 229 -7.22 -6.67 -6.80
C ALA A 229 -7.38 -7.51 -8.09
N PRO A 230 -6.42 -8.36 -8.48
CA PRO A 230 -6.58 -9.24 -9.65
C PRO A 230 -7.73 -10.23 -9.47
N ALA A 231 -7.87 -10.83 -8.29
CA ALA A 231 -8.95 -11.78 -8.00
C ALA A 231 -10.34 -11.12 -8.11
N TYR A 232 -10.50 -9.91 -7.54
CA TYR A 232 -11.76 -9.18 -7.60
C TYR A 232 -12.07 -8.72 -9.02
N TYR A 233 -11.07 -8.26 -9.78
CA TYR A 233 -11.26 -7.85 -11.17
C TYR A 233 -11.66 -9.04 -12.03
N ARG A 234 -10.93 -10.15 -11.93
CA ARG A 234 -11.18 -11.36 -12.72
C ARG A 234 -12.51 -12.01 -12.40
N MET A 235 -12.90 -12.04 -11.13
CA MET A 235 -14.21 -12.56 -10.72
C MET A 235 -15.35 -11.69 -11.24
N HIS A 236 -15.20 -10.37 -11.26
CA HIS A 236 -16.18 -9.49 -11.91
C HIS A 236 -16.33 -9.84 -13.40
N GLN A 237 -15.22 -9.98 -14.13
CA GLN A 237 -15.27 -10.40 -15.54
C GLN A 237 -15.98 -11.76 -15.72
N PHE A 238 -15.72 -12.73 -14.84
CA PHE A 238 -16.41 -14.02 -14.85
C PHE A 238 -17.93 -13.85 -14.70
N LEU A 239 -18.36 -13.04 -13.72
CA LEU A 239 -19.78 -12.82 -13.42
C LEU A 239 -20.54 -12.10 -14.54
N HIS A 240 -19.86 -11.28 -15.34
CA HIS A 240 -20.46 -10.53 -16.45
C HIS A 240 -20.27 -11.20 -17.82
N ALA A 241 -19.61 -12.36 -17.87
CA ALA A 241 -19.46 -13.10 -19.12
C ALA A 241 -20.81 -13.69 -19.56
N PRO A 242 -21.25 -13.51 -20.83
CA PRO A 242 -22.56 -13.94 -21.30
C PRO A 242 -22.88 -15.41 -21.00
N GLU A 243 -21.90 -16.29 -21.14
CA GLU A 243 -21.99 -17.73 -20.87
C GLU A 243 -22.32 -18.06 -19.40
N ASN A 244 -22.01 -17.16 -18.47
CA ASN A 244 -22.23 -17.35 -17.04
C ASN A 244 -23.55 -16.75 -16.55
N THR A 245 -24.26 -15.96 -17.37
CA THR A 245 -25.46 -15.21 -16.99
C THR A 245 -26.48 -16.07 -16.23
N ALA A 246 -26.88 -17.22 -16.80
CA ALA A 246 -27.87 -18.10 -16.19
C ALA A 246 -27.41 -18.68 -14.83
N TRP A 247 -26.11 -18.96 -14.69
CA TRP A 247 -25.54 -19.42 -13.43
C TRP A 247 -25.56 -18.30 -12.38
N VAL A 248 -25.16 -17.08 -12.76
CA VAL A 248 -25.14 -15.90 -11.89
C VAL A 248 -26.55 -15.53 -11.42
N GLU A 249 -27.53 -15.53 -12.32
CA GLU A 249 -28.93 -15.27 -11.98
C GLU A 249 -29.46 -16.26 -10.94
N ARG A 250 -29.17 -17.55 -11.14
CA ARG A 250 -29.57 -18.62 -10.21
C ARG A 250 -28.95 -18.43 -8.83
N ILE A 251 -27.64 -18.24 -8.75
CA ILE A 251 -26.93 -18.07 -7.47
C ILE A 251 -27.39 -16.78 -6.77
N SER A 252 -27.55 -15.68 -7.51
CA SER A 252 -28.07 -14.41 -6.99
C SER A 252 -29.50 -14.52 -6.48
N GLY A 253 -30.34 -15.31 -7.15
CA GLY A 253 -31.71 -15.61 -6.73
C GLY A 253 -31.74 -16.39 -5.42
N MET A 254 -30.96 -17.46 -5.33
CA MET A 254 -30.82 -18.27 -4.11
C MET A 254 -30.30 -17.43 -2.93
N TYR A 255 -29.31 -16.56 -3.17
CA TYR A 255 -28.74 -15.69 -2.15
C TYR A 255 -29.78 -14.68 -1.62
N ARG A 256 -30.53 -14.04 -2.53
CA ARG A 256 -31.64 -13.13 -2.16
C ARG A 256 -32.70 -13.83 -1.34
N GLN A 257 -33.15 -15.00 -1.78
CA GLN A 257 -34.16 -15.78 -1.06
C GLN A 257 -33.69 -16.17 0.35
N ALA A 258 -32.42 -16.54 0.52
CA ALA A 258 -31.87 -16.85 1.84
C ALA A 258 -31.89 -15.65 2.80
N ILE A 259 -31.58 -14.44 2.31
CA ILE A 259 -31.67 -13.20 3.09
C ILE A 259 -33.13 -12.89 3.46
N GLU A 260 -34.04 -12.97 2.49
CA GLU A 260 -35.48 -12.70 2.71
C GLU A 260 -36.09 -13.65 3.74
N GLN A 261 -35.65 -14.91 3.77
CA GLN A 261 -36.09 -15.92 4.72
C GLN A 261 -35.41 -15.82 6.09
N GLY A 262 -34.53 -14.84 6.30
CA GLY A 262 -33.78 -14.68 7.56
C GLY A 262 -32.79 -15.81 7.87
N GLN A 263 -32.55 -16.69 6.89
CA GLN A 263 -31.45 -17.67 6.90
C GLN A 263 -30.11 -16.97 6.67
N GLY A 264 -30.18 -15.84 5.97
CA GLY A 264 -29.11 -14.92 5.61
C GLY A 264 -27.92 -15.59 4.94
N PRO A 265 -26.78 -14.89 4.84
CA PRO A 265 -25.69 -15.33 3.98
C PRO A 265 -24.85 -16.42 4.63
N PHE A 266 -25.25 -17.08 5.71
CA PHE A 266 -24.43 -18.09 6.39
C PHE A 266 -25.17 -19.44 6.42
N ARG A 267 -24.58 -20.46 5.79
CA ARG A 267 -25.11 -21.82 5.74
C ARG A 267 -23.96 -22.83 5.88
N ASP A 268 -24.15 -23.85 6.70
CA ASP A 268 -23.21 -24.97 6.88
C ASP A 268 -21.77 -24.54 7.27
N GLY A 269 -21.65 -23.49 8.09
CA GLY A 269 -20.35 -22.96 8.57
C GLY A 269 -19.64 -22.01 7.60
N TYR A 270 -20.23 -21.74 6.43
CA TYR A 270 -19.67 -20.85 5.42
C TYR A 270 -20.64 -19.75 5.02
N HIS A 271 -20.13 -18.65 4.47
CA HIS A 271 -21.01 -17.66 3.88
C HIS A 271 -21.60 -18.21 2.58
N TYR A 272 -22.88 -18.57 2.50
CA TYR A 272 -23.52 -18.81 1.20
C TYR A 272 -23.31 -17.60 0.27
N PRO A 273 -22.95 -17.76 -1.02
CA PRO A 273 -22.74 -19.00 -1.79
C PRO A 273 -21.25 -19.37 -1.94
N TYR A 274 -20.52 -19.50 -0.83
CA TYR A 274 -19.07 -19.75 -0.80
C TYR A 274 -18.69 -21.02 -1.57
N ARG A 275 -19.43 -22.12 -1.43
CA ARG A 275 -19.07 -23.39 -2.08
C ARG A 275 -19.18 -23.31 -3.60
N GLU A 276 -20.19 -22.59 -4.10
CA GLU A 276 -20.38 -22.36 -5.52
C GLU A 276 -19.24 -21.53 -6.10
N PHE A 277 -18.81 -20.49 -5.38
CA PHE A 277 -17.65 -19.69 -5.79
C PHE A 277 -16.32 -20.40 -5.60
N GLN A 278 -16.18 -21.30 -4.63
CA GLN A 278 -14.95 -22.06 -4.42
C GLN A 278 -14.60 -22.93 -5.63
N GLN A 279 -15.60 -23.59 -6.23
CA GLN A 279 -15.38 -24.42 -7.42
C GLN A 279 -14.93 -23.58 -8.62
N VAL A 280 -15.60 -22.45 -8.86
CA VAL A 280 -15.24 -21.51 -9.92
C VAL A 280 -13.85 -20.91 -9.67
N ALA A 281 -13.57 -20.51 -8.43
CA ALA A 281 -12.30 -19.93 -8.03
C ALA A 281 -11.14 -20.90 -8.23
N GLN A 282 -11.33 -22.19 -7.90
CA GLN A 282 -10.32 -23.22 -8.13
C GLN A 282 -10.01 -23.36 -9.63
N ALA A 283 -11.04 -23.44 -10.47
CA ALA A 283 -10.86 -23.57 -11.91
C ALA A 283 -10.15 -22.36 -12.54
N ILE A 284 -10.48 -21.13 -12.11
CA ILE A 284 -9.79 -19.91 -12.54
C ILE A 284 -8.33 -19.91 -12.04
N SER A 285 -8.12 -20.27 -10.77
CA SER A 285 -6.79 -20.29 -10.15
C SER A 285 -5.83 -21.27 -10.85
N GLU A 286 -6.30 -22.49 -11.16
CA GLU A 286 -5.50 -23.50 -11.87
C GLU A 286 -5.09 -23.04 -13.27
N LYS A 287 -5.95 -22.28 -13.94
CA LYS A 287 -5.69 -21.78 -15.31
C LYS A 287 -4.83 -20.52 -15.33
N GLU A 288 -5.04 -19.60 -14.39
CA GLU A 288 -4.54 -18.22 -14.48
C GLU A 288 -3.55 -17.86 -13.36
N GLY A 289 -3.30 -18.76 -12.40
CA GLY A 289 -2.36 -18.53 -11.29
C GLY A 289 -2.83 -17.51 -10.26
N ILE A 290 -4.09 -17.09 -10.31
CA ILE A 290 -4.68 -16.12 -9.36
C ILE A 290 -5.03 -16.84 -8.05
N ASN A 291 -4.86 -16.17 -6.91
CA ASN A 291 -5.16 -16.73 -5.59
C ASN A 291 -6.63 -17.22 -5.48
N ALA A 292 -6.81 -18.54 -5.35
CA ALA A 292 -8.14 -19.18 -5.27
C ALA A 292 -8.96 -18.72 -4.06
N HIS A 293 -8.32 -18.43 -2.94
CA HIS A 293 -9.03 -17.96 -1.75
C HIS A 293 -9.56 -16.54 -1.96
N GLU A 294 -8.76 -15.66 -2.55
CA GLU A 294 -9.21 -14.30 -2.88
C GLU A 294 -10.35 -14.32 -3.91
N LEU A 295 -10.25 -15.15 -4.95
CA LEU A 295 -11.34 -15.39 -5.91
C LEU A 295 -12.61 -15.87 -5.23
N THR A 296 -12.48 -16.78 -4.27
CA THR A 296 -13.63 -17.31 -3.51
C THR A 296 -14.33 -16.21 -2.71
N THR A 297 -13.57 -15.26 -2.14
CA THR A 297 -14.18 -14.12 -1.42
C THR A 297 -14.78 -13.06 -2.35
N ALA A 298 -14.20 -12.89 -3.55
CA ALA A 298 -14.61 -11.90 -4.54
C ALA A 298 -16.04 -12.14 -5.05
N GLY A 299 -16.43 -13.41 -5.24
CA GLY A 299 -17.75 -13.77 -5.77
C GLY A 299 -18.91 -13.25 -4.93
N PRO A 300 -19.04 -13.69 -3.65
CA PRO A 300 -20.06 -13.19 -2.75
C PRO A 300 -19.94 -11.68 -2.48
N PHE A 301 -18.76 -11.09 -2.62
CA PHE A 301 -18.61 -9.63 -2.60
C PHE A 301 -19.39 -8.99 -3.75
N TRP A 302 -19.13 -9.36 -5.00
CA TRP A 302 -19.79 -8.75 -6.16
C TRP A 302 -21.30 -8.95 -6.18
N LEU A 303 -21.79 -10.13 -5.79
CA LEU A 303 -23.24 -10.35 -5.64
C LEU A 303 -23.90 -9.33 -4.70
N ARG A 304 -23.26 -9.03 -3.57
CA ARG A 304 -23.77 -8.02 -2.62
C ARG A 304 -23.72 -6.61 -3.19
N ARG A 305 -22.75 -6.32 -4.06
CA ARG A 305 -22.60 -5.02 -4.74
C ARG A 305 -23.61 -4.80 -5.84
N GLN A 306 -24.02 -5.87 -6.53
CA GLN A 306 -25.17 -5.84 -7.44
C GLN A 306 -26.45 -5.50 -6.68
N MET A 307 -26.65 -6.11 -5.50
CA MET A 307 -27.86 -5.90 -4.69
C MET A 307 -27.98 -4.52 -4.06
N ASP A 308 -26.87 -3.86 -3.71
CA ASP A 308 -26.88 -2.52 -3.13
C ASP A 308 -26.62 -1.40 -4.16
N GLY A 309 -26.44 -1.76 -5.44
CA GLY A 309 -26.25 -0.82 -6.55
C GLY A 309 -24.88 -0.14 -6.57
N THR A 310 -23.88 -0.70 -5.87
CA THR A 310 -22.53 -0.13 -5.80
C THR A 310 -21.48 -0.84 -6.66
N GLU A 311 -21.86 -1.91 -7.37
CA GLU A 311 -20.96 -2.71 -8.22
C GLU A 311 -20.15 -1.85 -9.19
N GLN A 312 -20.83 -1.06 -10.04
CA GLN A 312 -20.15 -0.30 -11.09
C GLN A 312 -19.11 0.67 -10.52
N ALA A 313 -19.48 1.44 -9.49
CA ALA A 313 -18.57 2.40 -8.86
C ALA A 313 -17.33 1.73 -8.24
N LEU A 314 -17.50 0.53 -7.66
CA LEU A 314 -16.39 -0.23 -7.11
C LEU A 314 -15.53 -0.89 -8.19
N PHE A 315 -16.12 -1.35 -9.29
CA PHE A 315 -15.37 -1.91 -10.41
C PHE A 315 -14.55 -0.83 -11.11
N GLU A 316 -15.11 0.36 -11.32
CA GLU A 316 -14.39 1.52 -11.84
C GLU A 316 -13.22 1.92 -10.93
N LEU A 317 -13.46 1.98 -9.61
CA LEU A 317 -12.41 2.23 -8.62
C LEU A 317 -11.29 1.18 -8.68
N LEU A 318 -11.64 -0.09 -8.79
CA LEU A 318 -10.67 -1.19 -8.91
C LEU A 318 -9.87 -1.07 -10.22
N GLY A 319 -10.51 -0.70 -11.32
CA GLY A 319 -9.85 -0.42 -12.59
C GLY A 319 -8.87 0.75 -12.48
N THR A 320 -9.26 1.84 -11.81
CA THR A 320 -8.36 2.98 -11.53
C THR A 320 -7.16 2.53 -10.71
N LEU A 321 -7.38 1.72 -9.67
CA LEU A 321 -6.32 1.16 -8.85
C LEU A 321 -5.32 0.39 -9.73
N LEU A 322 -5.78 -0.59 -10.51
CA LEU A 322 -4.92 -1.40 -11.38
C LEU A 322 -4.17 -0.57 -12.43
N LYS A 323 -4.83 0.44 -13.03
CA LYS A 323 -4.20 1.35 -14.01
C LYS A 323 -3.10 2.22 -13.41
N VAL A 324 -3.30 2.72 -12.19
CA VAL A 324 -2.28 3.50 -11.46
C VAL A 324 -0.99 2.71 -11.27
N PHE A 325 -1.11 1.39 -11.16
CA PHE A 325 0.00 0.47 -10.93
C PHE A 325 0.62 -0.09 -12.20
N GLU A 326 0.12 0.28 -13.39
CA GLU A 326 0.59 -0.25 -14.68
C GLU A 326 0.60 -1.79 -14.71
N LEU A 327 -0.21 -2.41 -13.86
CA LEU A 327 -0.32 -3.86 -13.82
C LEU A 327 -1.12 -4.29 -15.04
N PRO A 328 -0.73 -5.42 -15.67
CA PRO A 328 -1.51 -5.94 -16.77
C PRO A 328 -2.96 -6.08 -16.29
N GLU A 329 -3.89 -5.43 -17.00
CA GLU A 329 -5.29 -5.86 -16.95
C GLU A 329 -5.24 -7.38 -17.14
N ALA A 330 -5.83 -8.13 -16.19
CA ALA A 330 -5.67 -9.59 -16.10
C ALA A 330 -5.65 -10.24 -17.49
N PRO A 331 -4.78 -11.26 -17.73
CA PRO A 331 -4.55 -11.80 -19.05
C PRO A 331 -5.89 -12.02 -19.77
N ALA A 332 -6.00 -11.48 -20.98
CA ALA A 332 -7.20 -11.62 -21.79
C ALA A 332 -7.65 -13.09 -21.75
N PRO A 333 -8.95 -13.38 -21.54
CA PRO A 333 -9.41 -14.74 -21.45
C PRO A 333 -8.89 -15.50 -22.67
N ALA A 334 -8.14 -16.58 -22.43
CA ALA A 334 -7.61 -17.39 -23.52
C ALA A 334 -8.78 -17.76 -24.43
N SER A 335 -8.69 -17.36 -25.71
CA SER A 335 -9.66 -17.69 -26.74
C SER A 335 -9.97 -19.20 -26.70
N PRO A 336 -11.23 -19.60 -26.89
CA PRO A 336 -11.70 -20.97 -26.72
C PRO A 336 -10.93 -22.00 -27.55
#